data_AF-A0A7C6PDF5-F1
#
_entry.id   AF-A0A7C6PDF5-F1
#
_cell.length_a   1.000
_cell.length_b   1.000
_cell.length_c   1.000
_cell.angle_alpha   90.00
_cell.angle_beta   90.00
_cell.angle_gamma   90.00
#
_symmetry.space_group_name_H-M   'P 1'
#
loop_
_entity.id
_entity.type
_entity.pdbx_description
1 polymer ?
#
loop_
_entity_poly.entity_id
_entity_poly.type
_entity_poly.pdbx_seq_one_letter_code
_entity_poly.pdbx_strand_id
1 'polypeptide(L)'
;MSLSLGERKVRYGIVRKLKDIIKLNKELFSTITFDNESEFAGASELEDDNTLIYFAHAYSAWERSTNENFNKLLREFIPKGKPITKNFSPLGERR
;
A
#
# COMPACT_ATOMS: atom_id res chain seq x y z
N MET A 1 -19.26 9.81 6.74
CA MET A 1 -19.70 8.43 6.42
C MET A 1 -18.97 7.50 7.38
N SER A 2 -19.66 6.69 8.19
CA SER A 2 -19.01 5.83 9.19
C SER A 2 -18.59 4.50 8.56
N LEU A 3 -17.30 4.15 8.64
CA LEU A 3 -16.76 2.87 8.18
C LEU A 3 -17.42 1.70 8.93
N SER A 4 -17.67 0.59 8.23
CA SER A 4 -18.07 -0.68 8.81
C SER A 4 -16.98 -1.29 9.70
N LEU A 5 -17.35 -2.24 10.57
CA LEU A 5 -16.40 -2.89 11.47
C LEU A 5 -15.30 -3.66 10.72
N GLY A 6 -15.63 -4.21 9.54
CA GLY A 6 -14.67 -4.90 8.67
C GLY A 6 -13.63 -3.94 8.09
N GLU A 7 -14.09 -2.82 7.51
CA GLU A 7 -13.21 -1.79 6.94
C GLU A 7 -12.30 -1.17 8.00
N ARG A 8 -12.79 -0.98 9.23
CA ARG A 8 -11.97 -0.51 10.35
C ARG A 8 -10.84 -1.48 10.70
N LYS A 9 -11.11 -2.78 10.72
CA LYS A 9 -10.09 -3.81 11.01
C LYS A 9 -9.04 -3.87 9.90
N VAL A 10 -9.46 -3.76 8.64
CA VAL A 10 -8.55 -3.72 7.48
C VAL A 10 -7.64 -2.50 7.56
N ARG A 11 -8.21 -1.30 7.71
CA ARG A 11 -7.47 -0.05 7.89
C ARG A 11 -6.43 -0.15 9.00
N TYR A 12 -6.84 -0.58 10.20
CA TYR A 12 -5.94 -0.71 11.34
C TYR A 12 -4.80 -1.71 11.08
N GLY A 13 -5.13 -2.84 10.44
CA GLY A 13 -4.14 -3.86 10.09
C GLY A 13 -3.11 -3.36 9.07
N ILE A 14 -3.55 -2.60 8.05
CA ILE A 14 -2.68 -2.03 7.01
C ILE A 14 -1.73 -1.01 7.61
N VAL A 15 -2.26 0.02 8.30
CA VAL A 15 -1.44 1.10 8.89
C VAL A 15 -0.41 0.52 9.87
N ARG A 16 -0.81 -0.44 10.72
CA ARG A 16 0.13 -1.09 11.64
C ARG A 16 1.27 -1.81 10.93
N LYS A 17 0.97 -2.59 9.88
CA LYS A 17 2.01 -3.29 9.12
C LYS A 17 2.94 -2.33 8.37
N LEU A 18 2.40 -1.25 7.80
CA LEU A 18 3.21 -0.23 7.16
C LEU A 18 4.18 0.41 8.14
N LYS A 19 3.73 0.71 9.36
CA LYS A 19 4.60 1.23 10.42
C LYS A 19 5.78 0.31 10.72
N ASP A 20 5.54 -0.99 10.80
CA ASP A 20 6.60 -1.98 11.02
C ASP A 20 7.60 -2.01 9.84
N ILE A 21 7.10 -1.97 8.59
CA ILE A 21 7.94 -1.96 7.39
C ILE A 21 8.82 -0.71 7.31
N ILE A 22 8.22 0.47 7.53
CA ILE A 22 8.94 1.75 7.51
C ILE A 22 10.01 1.75 8.60
N LYS A 23 9.66 1.32 9.82
CA LYS A 23 10.59 1.26 10.95
C LYS A 23 11.75 0.28 10.72
N LEU A 24 11.52 -0.82 10.01
CA LEU A 24 12.57 -1.78 9.66
C LEU A 24 13.50 -1.28 8.55
N ASN A 25 13.08 -0.25 7.79
CA ASN A 25 13.75 0.22 6.59
C ASN A 25 13.89 1.76 6.58
N LYS A 26 14.22 2.35 7.74
CA LYS A 26 14.23 3.81 7.92
C LYS A 26 15.07 4.59 6.91
N GLU A 27 16.16 4.00 6.43
CA GLU A 27 17.06 4.62 5.46
C GLU A 27 16.53 4.58 4.02
N LEU A 28 15.50 3.78 3.74
CA LEU A 28 14.95 3.58 2.39
C LEU A 28 13.82 4.55 2.06
N PHE A 29 13.13 5.10 3.06
CA PHE A 29 11.91 5.87 2.87
C PHE A 29 12.07 7.28 3.45
N SER A 30 12.51 8.24 2.63
CA SER A 30 12.50 9.65 3.04
C SER A 30 11.10 10.27 2.92
N THR A 31 10.31 9.80 1.96
CA THR A 31 8.93 10.27 1.73
C THR A 31 8.05 9.12 1.24
N ILE A 32 6.76 9.15 1.59
CA ILE A 32 5.76 8.19 1.11
C ILE A 32 4.50 8.96 0.72
N THR A 33 3.99 8.68 -0.48
CA THR A 33 2.76 9.29 -1.01
C THR A 33 1.63 8.27 -1.05
N PHE A 34 0.55 8.55 -0.35
CA PHE A 34 -0.69 7.77 -0.38
C PHE A 34 -1.72 8.40 -1.31
N ASP A 35 -2.73 7.61 -1.66
CA ASP A 35 -3.98 8.15 -2.18
C ASP A 35 -4.95 8.48 -1.05
N ASN A 36 -6.10 9.04 -1.42
CA ASN A 36 -7.17 9.37 -0.49
C ASN A 36 -8.13 8.19 -0.25
N GLU A 37 -7.68 6.94 -0.42
CA GLU A 37 -8.52 5.79 -0.12
C GLU A 37 -8.73 5.66 1.40
N SER A 38 -9.91 5.20 1.80
CA SER A 38 -10.32 5.13 3.20
C SER A 38 -9.48 4.18 4.05
N GLU A 39 -8.80 3.23 3.41
CA GLU A 39 -7.88 2.29 4.06
C GLU A 39 -6.63 3.01 4.62
N PHE A 40 -6.27 4.16 4.04
CA PHE A 40 -5.12 4.99 4.45
C PHE A 40 -5.52 6.21 5.27
N ALA A 41 -6.78 6.31 5.72
CA ALA A 41 -7.26 7.44 6.52
C ALA A 41 -6.55 7.64 7.88
N GLY A 42 -5.56 6.80 8.23
CA GLY A 42 -4.67 6.97 9.39
C GLY A 42 -3.17 6.97 9.02
N ALA A 43 -2.83 7.08 7.74
CA ALA A 43 -1.45 6.99 7.28
C ALA A 43 -0.57 8.15 7.75
N SER A 44 -1.15 9.30 8.11
CA SER A 44 -0.42 10.40 8.75
C SER A 44 0.23 9.99 10.08
N GLU A 45 -0.25 8.94 10.76
CA GLU A 45 0.36 8.40 11.99
C GLU A 45 1.69 7.63 11.73
N LEU A 46 2.05 7.47 10.45
CA LEU A 46 3.29 6.85 10.01
C LEU A 46 4.44 7.85 9.86
N GLU A 47 4.12 9.14 9.85
CA GLU A 47 5.12 10.21 9.72
C GLU A 47 6.05 10.21 10.94
N ASP A 48 7.36 10.31 10.69
CA ASP A 48 8.40 10.47 11.70
C ASP A 48 9.51 11.40 11.19
N ASP A 49 10.52 11.67 12.02
CA ASP A 49 11.60 12.61 11.70
C ASP A 49 12.37 12.25 10.40
N ASN A 50 12.31 10.99 9.97
CA ASN A 50 13.01 10.51 8.79
C ASN A 50 12.10 10.29 7.58
N THR A 51 10.78 10.18 7.79
CA THR A 51 9.81 9.78 6.76
C THR A 51 8.64 10.76 6.73
N LEU A 52 8.52 11.54 5.65
CA LEU A 52 7.38 12.45 5.44
C LEU A 52 6.24 11.77 4.68
N ILE A 53 4.99 12.09 5.06
CA ILE A 53 3.80 11.51 4.45
C ILE A 53 3.06 12.56 3.59
N TYR A 54 2.77 12.20 2.35
CA TYR A 54 2.02 13.03 1.41
C TYR A 54 0.77 12.30 0.92
N PHE A 55 -0.20 13.06 0.43
CA PHE A 55 -1.42 12.54 -0.19
C PHE A 55 -1.57 13.12 -1.59
N ALA A 56 -1.97 12.28 -2.55
CA ALA A 56 -2.27 12.72 -3.90
C ALA A 56 -3.49 13.67 -3.91
N HIS A 57 -3.48 14.63 -4.83
CA HIS A 57 -4.57 15.57 -5.00
C HIS A 57 -5.83 14.86 -5.51
N ALA A 58 -6.99 15.39 -5.13
CA ALA A 58 -8.27 14.87 -5.62
C ALA A 58 -8.33 14.97 -7.15
N TYR A 59 -8.74 13.87 -7.79
CA TYR A 59 -8.86 13.75 -9.26
C TYR A 59 -7.54 13.83 -10.06
N SER A 60 -6.39 13.75 -9.39
CA SER A 60 -5.06 13.82 -10.04
C SER A 60 -4.46 12.43 -10.28
N ALA A 61 -5.06 11.66 -11.21
CA ALA A 61 -4.62 10.29 -11.51
C ALA A 61 -3.14 10.21 -11.96
N TRP A 62 -2.61 11.27 -12.60
CA TRP A 62 -1.24 11.33 -13.10
C TRP A 62 -0.17 11.30 -12.00
N GLU A 63 -0.50 11.73 -10.77
CA GLU A 63 0.42 11.69 -9.63
C GLU A 63 0.73 10.26 -9.16
N ARG A 64 -0.03 9.27 -9.63
CA ARG A 64 0.08 7.87 -9.24
C ARG A 64 0.35 6.93 -10.41
N SER A 65 0.85 7.44 -11.54
CA SER A 65 1.09 6.61 -12.73
C SER A 65 1.99 5.40 -12.44
N THR A 66 2.93 5.52 -11.51
CA THR A 66 3.82 4.44 -11.06
C THR A 66 3.06 3.35 -10.29
N ASN A 67 2.11 3.71 -9.43
CA ASN A 67 1.34 2.75 -8.63
C ASN A 67 0.47 1.87 -9.55
N GLU A 68 -0.14 2.46 -10.57
CA GLU A 68 -0.93 1.70 -11.54
C GLU A 68 -0.07 0.75 -12.37
N ASN A 69 1.11 1.21 -12.79
CA ASN A 69 2.06 0.36 -13.51
C ASN A 69 2.54 -0.81 -12.64
N PHE A 70 2.87 -0.54 -11.38
CA PHE A 70 3.28 -1.58 -10.43
C PHE A 70 2.17 -2.59 -10.14
N ASN A 71 0.92 -2.12 -10.00
CA ASN A 71 -0.24 -3.00 -9.84
C ASN A 71 -0.48 -3.89 -11.06
N LYS A 72 -0.21 -3.40 -12.28
CA LYS A 72 -0.25 -4.21 -13.50
C LYS A 72 0.83 -5.29 -13.48
N LEU A 73 2.08 -4.93 -13.18
CA LEU A 73 3.20 -5.87 -13.05
C LEU A 73 2.90 -6.96 -12.01
N LEU A 74 2.40 -6.58 -10.82
CA LEU A 74 2.01 -7.54 -9.79
C LEU A 74 0.97 -8.55 -10.28
N ARG A 75 0.04 -8.14 -11.14
CA ARG A 75 -1.02 -9.01 -11.69
C ARG A 75 -0.53 -9.96 -12.79
N GLU A 76 0.60 -9.67 -13.43
CA GLU A 76 1.25 -10.63 -14.33
C GLU A 76 1.76 -11.84 -13.55
N PHE A 77 2.18 -11.63 -12.31
CA PHE A 77 2.65 -12.70 -11.44
C PHE A 77 1.51 -13.31 -10.62
N ILE A 78 0.64 -12.48 -10.03
CA ILE A 78 -0.41 -12.90 -9.11
C ILE A 78 -1.76 -12.85 -9.83
N PRO A 79 -2.23 -13.98 -10.40
CA PRO A 79 -3.50 -13.99 -11.11
C PRO A 79 -4.67 -13.74 -10.14
N LYS A 80 -5.66 -12.99 -10.66
CA LYS A 80 -6.85 -12.61 -9.91
C LYS A 80 -7.60 -13.85 -9.40
N GLY A 81 -8.03 -13.83 -8.14
CA GLY A 81 -8.79 -14.93 -7.52
C GLY A 81 -7.95 -16.04 -6.91
N LYS A 82 -6.61 -16.02 -7.05
CA LYS A 82 -5.73 -16.88 -6.24
C LYS A 82 -5.36 -16.19 -4.92
N PRO A 83 -5.36 -16.91 -3.78
CA PRO A 83 -4.88 -16.37 -2.52
C PRO A 83 -3.37 -16.09 -2.59
N ILE A 84 -2.95 -14.93 -2.11
CA ILE A 84 -1.53 -14.60 -1.95
C ILE A 84 -1.01 -15.38 -0.73
N THR A 85 -0.33 -16.50 -1.00
CA THR A 85 0.27 -17.35 0.05
C THR A 85 1.76 -17.06 0.18
N LYS A 86 2.37 -17.40 1.33
CA LYS A 86 3.82 -17.22 1.55
C LYS A 86 4.71 -17.95 0.55
N ASN A 87 4.19 -18.98 -0.12
CA ASN A 87 4.94 -19.82 -1.06
C ASN A 87 4.70 -19.41 -2.53
N PHE A 88 4.14 -18.23 -2.76
CA PHE A 88 3.95 -17.73 -4.12
C PHE A 88 5.31 -17.58 -4.83
N SER A 89 5.54 -18.38 -5.88
CA SER A 89 6.72 -18.30 -6.74
C SER A 89 6.32 -17.75 -8.11
N PRO A 90 6.78 -16.54 -8.48
CA PRO A 90 6.47 -15.95 -9.78
C PRO A 90 7.13 -16.68 -10.96
N LEU A 91 8.05 -17.61 -10.69
CA LEU A 91 8.84 -18.31 -11.70
C LEU A 91 8.32 -19.72 -12.04
N GLY A 92 7.30 -20.22 -11.32
CA GLY A 92 6.82 -21.61 -11.46
C GLY A 92 5.67 -21.83 -12.46
N GLU A 93 4.99 -20.77 -12.89
CA GLU A 93 3.83 -20.86 -13.81
C GLU A 93 3.99 -19.85 -14.96
N ARG A 94 5.12 -19.86 -15.68
CA ARG A 94 5.10 -19.31 -17.04
C ARG A 94 4.50 -20.38 -17.95
N ARG A 95 3.28 -20.14 -18.45
CA ARG A 95 2.82 -20.80 -19.67
C ARG A 95 3.49 -20.14 -20.87
#